data_AF-A0A7C1I8Q3-F1
#
_entry.id   AF-A0A7C1I8Q3-F1
#
_cell.length_a   1.000
_cell.length_b   1.000
_cell.length_c   1.000
_cell.angle_alpha   90.00
_cell.angle_beta   90.00
_cell.angle_gamma   90.00
#
_symmetry.space_group_name_H-M   'P 1'
#
loop_
_entity.id
_entity.type
_entity.pdbx_description
1 polymer ?
#
loop_
_entity_poly.entity_id
_entity_poly.type
_entity_poly.pdbx_seq_one_letter_code
_entity_poly.pdbx_strand_id
1 'polypeptide(L)' 'MEVLDALLKGRTKDEIKDSVPASTFAFTVDYLKNVGFAMDKDGEIALTDSGRAYLMVFEHFMRSITTLQNI' A
#
# COMPACT_ATOMS: atom_id res chain seq x y z
N MET A 1 6.76 -2.99 1.82
CA MET A 1 5.99 -3.27 0.58
C MET A 1 4.69 -4.01 0.85
N GLU A 2 4.61 -4.93 1.83
CA GLU A 2 3.42 -5.76 2.04
C GLU A 2 2.10 -5.01 2.26
N VAL A 3 2.08 -3.92 3.04
CA VAL A 3 0.86 -3.11 3.23
C VAL A 3 0.40 -2.46 1.92
N LEU A 4 1.33 -1.89 1.16
CA LEU A 4 1.04 -1.21 -0.11
C LEU A 4 0.54 -2.18 -1.18
N ASP A 5 1.22 -3.33 -1.31
CA ASP A 5 0.85 -4.41 -2.21
C ASP A 5 -0.52 -4.99 -1.84
N ALA A 6 -0.78 -5.17 -0.55
CA ALA A 6 -2.07 -5.63 -0.08
C ALA A 6 -3.21 -4.64 -0.38
N LEU A 7 -2.97 -3.34 -0.21
CA LEU A 7 -3.92 -2.29 -0.59
C LEU A 7 -4.16 -2.25 -2.11
N LEU A 8 -3.12 -2.40 -2.93
CA LEU A 8 -3.26 -2.50 -4.39
C LEU A 8 -4.10 -3.70 -4.83
N LYS A 9 -3.96 -4.83 -4.13
CA LYS A 9 -4.73 -6.07 -4.33
C LYS A 9 -6.15 -5.99 -3.77
N GLY A 10 -6.53 -4.89 -3.14
CA GLY A 10 -7.86 -4.70 -2.56
C GLY A 10 -8.13 -5.55 -1.33
N ARG A 11 -7.09 -5.97 -0.60
CA ARG A 11 -7.23 -6.69 0.66
C ARG A 11 -7.86 -5.78 1.71
N THR A 12 -8.70 -6.37 2.55
CA THR A 12 -9.36 -5.69 3.66
C THR A 12 -8.37 -5.32 4.76
N LYS A 13 -8.74 -4.35 5.59
CA LYS A 13 -7.95 -3.90 6.73
C LYS A 13 -7.52 -5.04 7.66
N ASP A 14 -8.42 -5.98 7.93
CA ASP A 14 -8.14 -7.07 8.87
C ASP A 14 -7.21 -8.12 8.25
N GLU A 15 -7.38 -8.45 6.96
CA GLU A 15 -6.42 -9.30 6.25
C GLU A 15 -5.01 -8.70 6.24
N ILE A 16 -4.89 -7.38 6.09
CA ILE A 16 -3.58 -6.72 6.09
C ILE A 16 -2.94 -6.81 7.48
N LYS A 17 -3.68 -6.50 8.54
CA LYS A 17 -3.20 -6.57 9.93
C LYS A 17 -2.74 -7.96 10.34
N ASP A 18 -3.36 -9.02 9.81
CA ASP A 18 -2.93 -10.40 10.08
C ASP A 18 -1.58 -10.73 9.41
N SER A 19 -1.23 -10.01 8.34
CA SER A 19 0.00 -10.23 7.58
C SER A 19 1.19 -9.33 7.98
N VAL A 20 0.96 -8.26 8.74
CA VAL A 20 2.04 -7.32 9.11
C VAL A 20 1.95 -6.89 10.58
N PRO A 21 3.05 -6.46 11.22
CA PRO A 21 2.98 -5.88 12.56
C PRO A 21 2.01 -4.69 12.63
N ALA A 22 1.23 -4.64 13.71
CA ALA A 22 0.22 -3.59 13.91
C ALA A 22 0.80 -2.17 13.85
N SER A 23 2.01 -1.97 14.36
CA SER A 23 2.73 -0.69 14.28
C SER A 23 3.08 -0.30 12.84
N THR A 24 3.52 -1.26 12.02
CA THR A 24 3.81 -1.05 10.59
C THR A 24 2.55 -0.72 9.80
N PHE A 25 1.44 -1.43 10.09
CA PHE A 25 0.15 -1.13 9.50
C PHE A 25 -0.29 0.30 9.82
N ALA A 26 -0.33 0.65 11.10
CA ALA A 26 -0.78 1.96 11.57
C ALA A 26 0.07 3.09 10.97
N PHE A 27 1.40 2.96 11.03
CA PHE A 27 2.32 3.94 10.47
C PHE A 27 2.10 4.14 8.96
N THR A 28 2.01 3.05 8.21
CA THR A 28 1.89 3.12 6.74
C THR A 28 0.55 3.73 6.32
N VAL A 29 -0.55 3.30 6.95
CA VAL A 29 -1.88 3.82 6.63
C VAL A 29 -2.01 5.29 7.01
N ASP A 30 -1.49 5.69 8.18
CA ASP A 30 -1.50 7.09 8.61
C ASP A 30 -0.72 7.98 7.63
N TYR A 31 0.48 7.54 7.23
CA TYR A 31 1.27 8.24 6.22
C TYR A 31 0.50 8.39 4.90
N LEU A 32 -0.09 7.30 4.37
CA LEU A 32 -0.85 7.33 3.11
C LEU A 32 -2.07 8.25 3.19
N LYS A 33 -2.75 8.32 4.33
CA LYS A 33 -3.86 9.26 4.54
C LYS A 33 -3.36 10.70 4.56
N ASN A 34 -2.27 10.97 5.28
CA ASN A 34 -1.69 12.31 5.38
C ASN A 34 -1.24 12.87 4.02
N VAL A 35 -0.78 12.03 3.10
CA VAL A 35 -0.41 12.45 1.73
C VAL A 35 -1.58 12.36 0.72
N GLY A 36 -2.79 12.01 1.17
CA GLY A 36 -3.98 11.94 0.33
C GLY A 36 -4.05 10.73 -0.62
N PHE A 37 -3.29 9.67 -0.34
CA PHE A 37 -3.24 8.45 -1.15
C PHE A 37 -4.17 7.34 -0.66
N ALA A 38 -4.61 7.42 0.60
CA ALA A 38 -5.61 6.52 1.16
C ALA A 38 -6.68 7.30 1.92
N MET A 39 -7.85 6.69 2.08
CA MET A 39 -8.99 7.23 2.81
C MET A 39 -9.72 6.12 3.55
N ASP A 40 -10.42 6.48 4.62
CA ASP A 40 -11.44 5.60 5.20
C ASP A 40 -12.67 5.61 4.31
N LYS A 41 -13.11 4.44 3.87
CA LYS A 41 -14.33 4.26 3.08
C LYS A 41 -15.08 3.05 3.62
N ASP A 42 -16.31 3.26 4.06
CA ASP A 42 -17.20 2.21 4.57
C ASP A 42 -16.58 1.36 5.72
N GLY A 43 -15.73 1.97 6.55
CA GLY A 43 -15.01 1.29 7.65
C GLY A 43 -13.71 0.59 7.24
N GLU A 44 -13.43 0.56 5.93
CA GLU A 44 -12.22 -0.01 5.33
C GLU A 44 -11.21 1.07 4.92
N ILE A 45 -9.99 0.64 4.62
CA ILE A 45 -8.96 1.51 4.02
C ILE A 45 -9.00 1.33 2.50
N ALA A 46 -9.32 2.40 1.78
CA ALA A 46 -9.33 2.41 0.33
C ALA A 46 -8.27 3.37 -0.22
N LEU A 47 -7.66 3.03 -1.35
CA LEU A 47 -6.80 3.95 -2.08
C LEU A 47 -7.64 5.01 -2.80
N THR A 48 -7.13 6.23 -2.83
CA THR A 48 -7.64 7.27 -3.74
C THR A 48 -7.17 6.96 -5.17
N ASP A 49 -7.77 7.60 -6.18
CA ASP A 49 -7.33 7.41 -7.58
C ASP A 49 -5.87 7.80 -7.76
N SER A 50 -5.44 8.90 -7.13
CA SER A 50 -4.05 9.35 -7.12
C SER A 50 -3.13 8.36 -6.39
N GLY A 51 -3.53 7.89 -5.21
CA GLY A 51 -2.77 6.90 -4.46
C GLY A 51 -2.58 5.60 -5.24
N ARG A 52 -3.63 5.12 -5.91
CA ARG A 52 -3.57 3.94 -6.77
C ARG A 52 -2.61 4.12 -7.94
N ALA A 53 -2.68 5.27 -8.62
CA ALA A 53 -1.77 5.57 -9.73
C ALA A 53 -0.30 5.59 -9.28
N TYR A 54 0.00 6.29 -8.19
CA TYR A 54 1.37 6.36 -7.65
C TYR A 54 1.90 5.00 -7.21
N LEU A 55 1.07 4.19 -6.55
CA LEU A 55 1.47 2.87 -6.07
C LEU A 55 1.75 1.90 -7.21
N MET A 56 0.99 1.95 -8.32
CA MET A 56 1.29 1.16 -9.52
C MET A 56 2.65 1.55 -10.13
N VAL A 57 2.94 2.85 -10.22
CA VAL A 57 4.23 3.33 -10.72
C VAL A 57 5.38 2.88 -9.82
N PHE A 58 5.20 3.00 -8.50
CA PHE A 58 6.17 2.54 -7.52
C PHE A 58 6.43 1.04 -7.62
N GLU A 59 5.39 0.21 -7.77
CA GLU A 59 5.52 -1.23 -7.95
C GLU A 59 6.34 -1.57 -9.20
N HIS A 60 6.04 -0.91 -10.32
CA HIS A 60 6.79 -1.08 -11.57
C HIS A 60 8.26 -0.68 -11.43
N PHE A 61 8.53 0.44 -10.75
CA PHE A 61 9.88 0.89 -10.45
C PHE A 61 10.64 -0.15 -9.62
N MET A 62 10.04 -0.66 -8.53
CA MET A 62 10.67 -1.66 -7.68
C MET A 62 10.97 -2.96 -8.44
N ARG A 63 10.04 -3.44 -9.27
CA ARG A 63 10.28 -4.60 -10.15
C ARG A 63 11.48 -4.35 -11.07
N SER A 64 11.59 -3.15 -11.64
CA SER A 64 12.71 -2.80 -12.53
C SER A 64 14.05 -2.81 -11.79
N ILE A 65 14.10 -2.26 -10.57
CA ILE A 65 15.30 -2.31 -9.72
C ILE A 65 15.68 -3.74 -9.38
N THR A 66 14.71 -4.57 -8.98
CA THR A 66 14.95 -5.99 -8.68
C THR A 66 15.47 -6.75 -9.91
N THR A 67 14.93 -6.49 -11.10
CA THR A 67 15.45 -7.07 -12.35
C THR A 67 16.92 -6.68 -12.55
N LEU A 68 17.27 -5.40 -12.37
CA LEU A 68 18.65 -4.93 -12.54
C LEU A 68 19.63 -5.50 -11.52
N GLN A 69 19.20 -5.73 -10.28
CA GLN A 69 20.04 -6.31 -9.22
C GLN A 69 20.29 -7.81 -9.37
N ASN A 70 19.46 -8.51 -10.16
CA ASN A 70 19.57 -9.94 -10.42
C ASN A 70 20.36 -10.27 -11.70
N ILE A 71 20.99 -9.26 -12.32
CA ILE A 71 21.94 -9.38 -13.45
C ILE A 71 23.35 -9.31 -12.89
#